data_AF-A0A7G1KQ97-F1
#
_entry.id   AF-A0A7G1KQ97-F1
#
_cell.length_a   1.000
_cell.length_b   1.000
_cell.length_c   1.000
_cell.angle_alpha   90.00
_cell.angle_beta   90.00
_cell.angle_gamma   90.00
#
_symmetry.space_group_name_H-M   'P 1'
#
loop_
_entity.id
_entity.type
_entity.pdbx_description
1 polymer ?
#
loop_
_entity_poly.entity_id
_entity_poly.type
_entity_poly.pdbx_seq_one_letter_code
_entity_poly.pdbx_strand_id
1 'polypeptide(L)'
;MSRNHSRRDDAPQERPADPQRSVLVPITELPHLAEAAKRSGQTDRLIRVELPEPVQINTPNRAPGQWLASGKHLPDPWSPEREQAEPWKGFDR
;
A
#
# COMPACT_ATOMS: atom_id res chain seq x y z
N MET A 1 14.79 -31.71 -41.49
CA MET A 1 15.62 -31.20 -40.38
C MET A 1 14.87 -30.06 -39.72
N SER A 2 14.15 -30.34 -38.63
CA SER A 2 13.39 -29.35 -37.86
C SER A 2 14.31 -28.62 -36.88
N ARG A 3 14.25 -27.28 -36.85
CA ARG A 3 14.67 -26.50 -35.68
C ARG A 3 13.54 -25.54 -35.31
N ASN A 4 12.86 -25.87 -34.22
CA ASN A 4 11.92 -25.02 -33.52
C ASN A 4 12.62 -23.73 -33.08
N HIS A 5 12.17 -22.58 -33.58
CA HIS A 5 12.39 -21.30 -32.92
C HIS A 5 11.14 -20.97 -32.09
N SER A 6 11.11 -21.46 -30.85
CA SER A 6 10.17 -21.02 -29.82
C SER A 6 10.94 -20.38 -28.67
N ARG A 7 10.29 -19.41 -28.02
CA ARG A 7 10.73 -18.54 -26.91
C ARG A 7 11.49 -17.28 -27.31
N ARG A 8 10.74 -16.18 -27.52
CA ARG A 8 11.09 -14.84 -27.02
C ARG A 8 9.83 -13.97 -26.88
N ASP A 9 8.90 -14.33 -26.01
CA ASP A 9 7.80 -13.42 -25.63
C ASP A 9 7.43 -13.67 -24.16
N ASP A 10 8.39 -13.41 -23.27
CA ASP A 10 8.16 -13.30 -21.82
C ASP A 10 8.60 -11.89 -21.40
N ALA A 11 8.14 -10.88 -22.14
CA ALA A 11 8.22 -9.51 -21.68
C ALA A 11 7.16 -9.39 -20.56
N PRO A 12 7.54 -9.03 -19.32
CA PRO A 12 6.55 -8.77 -18.30
C PRO A 12 5.62 -7.68 -18.84
N GLN A 13 4.34 -8.02 -19.03
CA GLN A 13 3.33 -7.04 -19.40
C GLN A 13 3.31 -5.98 -18.31
N GLU A 14 3.84 -4.79 -18.61
CA GLU A 14 3.59 -3.58 -17.86
C GLU A 14 2.08 -3.33 -17.93
N ARG A 15 1.35 -3.84 -16.93
CA ARG A 15 -0.07 -3.54 -16.80
C ARG A 15 -0.18 -2.02 -16.67
N PRO A 16 -1.13 -1.36 -17.35
CA PRO A 16 -1.30 0.07 -17.21
C PRO A 16 -1.49 0.41 -15.74
N ALA A 17 -0.58 1.22 -15.20
CA ALA A 17 -0.60 1.65 -13.82
C ALA A 17 -1.93 2.34 -13.54
N ASP A 18 -2.69 1.79 -12.59
CA ASP A 18 -3.94 2.40 -12.14
C ASP A 18 -3.60 3.79 -11.56
N PRO A 19 -4.07 4.91 -12.17
CA PRO A 19 -3.67 6.25 -11.74
C PRO A 19 -4.05 6.54 -10.28
N GLN A 20 -4.99 5.79 -9.69
CA GLN A 20 -5.35 5.89 -8.28
C GLN A 20 -4.29 5.33 -7.31
N ARG A 21 -3.32 4.54 -7.79
CA ARG A 21 -2.29 3.87 -6.97
C ARG A 21 -0.91 4.49 -7.15
N SER A 22 -0.83 5.80 -7.32
CA SER A 22 0.46 6.48 -7.37
C SER A 22 0.52 7.65 -6.40
N VAL A 23 1.69 7.85 -5.81
CA VAL A 23 1.96 8.92 -4.83
C VAL A 23 3.04 9.85 -5.35
N LEU A 24 2.91 11.14 -5.07
CA LEU A 24 3.97 12.11 -5.34
C LEU A 24 4.92 12.14 -4.15
N VAL A 25 6.19 11.83 -4.41
CA VAL A 25 7.25 11.74 -3.40
C VAL A 25 8.35 12.72 -3.78
N PRO A 26 8.87 13.54 -2.84
CA PRO A 26 10.06 14.35 -3.07
C PRO A 26 11.23 13.48 -3.54
N ILE A 27 11.95 13.91 -4.57
CA ILE A 27 13.11 13.16 -5.10
C ILE A 27 14.19 12.91 -4.03
N THR A 28 14.25 13.78 -3.02
CA THR A 28 15.17 13.66 -1.88
C THR A 28 14.83 12.52 -0.93
N GLU A 29 13.59 12.02 -0.95
CA GLU A 29 13.15 10.86 -0.14
C GLU A 29 13.43 9.52 -0.84
N LEU A 30 13.84 9.54 -2.10
CA LEU A 30 14.19 8.34 -2.87
C LEU A 30 15.70 8.11 -2.81
N PRO A 31 16.22 7.14 -2.02
CA PRO A 31 17.65 7.08 -1.67
C PRO A 31 18.58 6.96 -2.88
N HIS A 32 18.15 6.23 -3.90
CA HIS A 32 18.90 6.00 -5.13
C HIS A 32 18.91 7.21 -6.08
N LEU A 33 17.98 8.16 -5.91
CA LEU A 33 17.92 9.40 -6.70
C LEU A 33 18.40 10.63 -5.92
N ALA A 34 18.39 10.58 -4.58
CA ALA A 34 18.68 11.72 -3.72
C ALA A 34 20.07 12.32 -3.96
N GLU A 35 21.12 11.48 -4.11
CA GLU A 35 22.47 11.96 -4.40
C GLU A 35 22.58 12.65 -5.77
N ALA A 36 21.98 12.04 -6.80
CA ALA A 36 21.98 12.61 -8.15
C ALA A 36 21.19 13.92 -8.21
N ALA A 37 20.08 14.01 -7.48
CA ALA A 37 19.27 15.22 -7.35
C ALA A 37 20.05 16.36 -6.69
N LYS A 38 20.81 16.07 -5.61
CA LYS A 38 21.68 17.06 -4.96
C LYS A 38 22.75 17.59 -5.91
N ARG A 39 23.45 16.70 -6.62
CA ARG A 39 24.53 17.09 -7.56
C ARG A 39 24.01 17.93 -8.73
N SER A 40 22.76 17.71 -9.14
CA SER A 40 22.12 18.42 -10.25
C SER A 40 21.29 19.65 -9.83
N GLY A 41 21.20 19.94 -8.52
CA GLY A 41 20.38 21.04 -8.00
C GLY A 41 18.87 20.83 -8.16
N GLN A 42 18.42 19.58 -8.29
CA GLN A 42 17.02 19.24 -8.56
C GLN A 42 16.27 18.78 -7.30
N THR A 43 16.55 19.38 -6.14
CA THR A 43 16.02 18.91 -4.86
C THR A 43 14.52 19.14 -4.68
N ASP A 44 13.94 20.12 -5.39
CA ASP A 44 12.52 20.50 -5.27
C ASP A 44 11.57 19.67 -6.16
N ARG A 45 12.09 18.65 -6.86
CA ARG A 45 11.28 17.84 -7.79
C ARG A 45 10.45 16.80 -7.04
N LEU A 46 9.21 16.63 -7.51
CA LEU A 46 8.32 15.54 -7.12
C LEU A 46 8.37 14.42 -8.16
N ILE A 47 8.39 13.17 -7.70
CA ILE A 47 8.38 11.97 -8.53
C ILE A 47 7.10 11.18 -8.23
N ARG A 48 6.42 10.76 -9.28
CA ARG A 48 5.26 9.87 -9.18
C ARG A 48 5.74 8.44 -9.02
N VAL A 49 5.46 7.84 -7.88
CA VAL A 49 5.84 6.46 -7.52
C VAL A 49 4.59 5.59 -7.48
N GLU A 50 4.64 4.44 -8.14
CA GLU A 50 3.56 3.46 -8.11
C GLU A 50 3.59 2.66 -6.81
N LEU A 51 2.42 2.47 -6.21
CA LEU A 51 2.25 1.62 -5.05
C LEU A 51 2.00 0.18 -5.50
N PRO A 52 2.60 -0.82 -4.82
CA PRO A 52 2.34 -2.21 -5.13
C PRO A 52 0.87 -2.57 -4.92
N GLU A 53 0.41 -3.59 -5.62
CA GLU A 53 -0.94 -4.13 -5.42
C GLU A 53 -1.08 -4.68 -4.00
N PRO A 54 -2.09 -4.24 -3.22
CA PRO A 54 -2.32 -4.82 -1.92
C PRO A 54 -2.64 -6.30 -2.09
N VAL A 55 -1.89 -7.15 -1.38
CA VAL A 55 -2.14 -8.58 -1.38
C VAL A 55 -3.45 -8.83 -0.65
N GLN A 56 -4.47 -9.25 -1.39
CA GLN A 56 -5.74 -9.66 -0.79
C GLN A 56 -5.57 -11.05 -0.17
N ILE A 57 -5.41 -11.10 1.15
CA ILE A 57 -5.32 -12.36 1.89
C ILE A 57 -6.74 -12.88 2.14
N ASN A 58 -7.18 -13.84 1.33
CA ASN A 58 -8.42 -14.57 1.57
C ASN A 58 -8.15 -15.70 2.57
N THR A 59 -8.58 -15.52 3.82
CA THR A 59 -8.51 -16.58 4.82
C THR A 59 -9.76 -17.47 4.70
N PRO A 60 -9.64 -18.78 4.40
CA PRO A 60 -10.80 -19.67 4.26
C PRO A 60 -11.70 -19.65 5.50
N ASN A 61 -13.02 -19.72 5.30
CA ASN A 61 -14.04 -19.68 6.35
C ASN A 61 -14.02 -18.40 7.22
N ARG A 62 -13.54 -17.28 6.68
CA ARG A 62 -13.55 -15.99 7.39
C ARG A 62 -14.19 -14.87 6.60
N ALA A 63 -14.87 -14.00 7.33
CA ALA A 63 -15.38 -12.74 6.81
C ALA A 63 -14.31 -11.63 6.91
N PRO A 64 -14.34 -10.62 6.04
CA PRO A 64 -13.57 -9.39 6.23
C PRO A 64 -13.80 -8.81 7.63
N GLY A 65 -12.75 -8.31 8.28
CA GLY A 65 -12.86 -7.74 9.63
C GLY A 65 -12.87 -8.76 10.77
N GLN A 66 -12.68 -10.06 10.54
CA GLN A 66 -12.62 -11.07 11.61
C GLN A 66 -11.20 -11.22 12.19
N TRP A 67 -11.04 -11.18 13.52
CA TRP A 67 -9.77 -11.46 14.21
C TRP A 67 -9.26 -12.87 13.88
N LEU A 68 -7.99 -12.96 13.50
CA LEU A 68 -7.33 -14.21 13.11
C LEU A 68 -7.29 -15.25 14.24
N ALA A 69 -7.11 -14.83 15.49
CA ALA A 69 -6.97 -15.74 16.63
C ALA A 69 -8.31 -16.16 17.27
N SER A 70 -9.34 -15.29 17.25
CA SER A 70 -10.56 -15.49 18.03
C SER A 70 -11.80 -15.81 17.20
N GLY A 71 -11.77 -15.55 15.89
CA GLY A 71 -12.96 -15.64 15.04
C GLY A 71 -14.02 -14.58 15.35
N LYS A 72 -13.74 -13.59 16.21
CA LYS A 72 -14.66 -12.48 16.49
C LYS A 72 -14.49 -11.36 15.47
N HIS A 73 -15.57 -10.70 15.11
CA HIS A 73 -15.50 -9.51 14.25
C HIS A 73 -14.85 -8.35 15.01
N LEU A 74 -13.99 -7.60 14.33
CA LEU A 74 -13.44 -6.34 14.82
C LEU A 74 -14.58 -5.32 14.86
N PRO A 75 -14.79 -4.62 15.99
CA PRO A 75 -15.63 -3.45 15.97
C PRO A 75 -14.96 -2.41 15.07
N ASP A 76 -15.72 -1.86 14.14
CA ASP A 76 -15.25 -0.82 13.22
C ASP A 76 -14.58 0.32 14.03
N PRO A 77 -13.29 0.63 13.79
CA PRO A 77 -12.63 1.73 14.48
C PRO A 77 -13.17 3.11 14.09
N TRP A 78 -13.92 3.21 12.99
CA TRP A 78 -14.47 4.47 12.46
C TRP A 78 -15.99 4.61 12.62
N SER A 79 -16.62 3.72 13.39
CA SER A 79 -18.05 3.86 13.66
C SER A 79 -18.32 5.12 14.50
N PRO A 80 -19.20 6.05 14.05
CA PRO A 80 -19.49 7.31 14.75
C PRO A 80 -20.12 7.09 16.14
N GLU A 81 -20.53 5.86 16.47
CA GLU A 81 -21.02 5.49 17.80
C GLU A 81 -19.94 5.54 18.89
N ARG A 82 -18.64 5.56 18.54
CA ARG A 82 -17.55 5.66 19.52
C ARG A 82 -17.41 7.03 20.17
N GLU A 83 -17.96 8.10 19.59
CA GLU A 83 -17.89 9.46 20.19
C GLU A 83 -18.76 9.62 21.44
N GLN A 84 -19.64 8.66 21.76
CA GLN A 84 -20.50 8.71 22.94
C GLN A 84 -19.98 7.93 24.15
N ALA A 85 -18.82 7.28 24.06
CA ALA A 85 -18.19 6.69 25.24
C ALA A 85 -17.52 7.81 26.05
N GLU A 86 -18.29 8.44 26.95
CA GLU A 86 -17.79 9.43 27.91
C GLU A 86 -16.50 8.92 28.56
N PRO A 87 -15.35 9.55 28.30
CA PRO A 87 -14.16 9.23 29.04
C PRO A 87 -14.24 10.07 30.34
N TRP A 88 -13.86 9.47 31.48
CA TRP A 88 -13.48 10.17 32.73
C TRP A 88 -14.54 10.50 33.81
N LYS A 89 -15.61 9.72 34.02
CA LYS A 89 -16.34 9.73 35.31
C LYS A 89 -15.93 8.54 36.18
N GLY A 90 -14.83 8.69 36.94
CA GLY A 90 -14.46 7.65 37.91
C GLY A 90 -13.07 7.73 38.57
N PHE A 91 -12.41 8.88 38.60
CA PHE A 91 -11.28 9.09 39.52
C PHE A 91 -11.74 9.97 40.67
N ASP A 92 -12.46 9.36 41.61
CA ASP A 92 -12.66 9.92 42.95
C ASP A 92 -11.60 9.30 43.88
N ARG A 93 -11.01 10.13 44.74
CA ARG A 93 -9.82 9.84 45.54
C ARG A 93 -10.19 9.55 46.99
#